data_AF-L0FXS4-F1
#
_entry.id   AF-L0FXS4-F1
#
_cell.length_a   1.000
_cell.length_b   1.000
_cell.length_c   1.000
_cell.angle_alpha   90.00
_cell.angle_beta   90.00
_cell.angle_gamma   90.00
#
_symmetry.space_group_name_H-M   'P 1'
#
loop_
_entity.id
_entity.type
_entity.pdbx_description
1 polymer ?
#
loop_
_entity_poly.entity_id
_entity_poly.type
_entity_poly.pdbx_seq_one_letter_code
_entity_poly.pdbx_strand_id
1 'polypeptide(L)'
;MKNKLYIWFFLLLLLASCTSRQLEKETFSAELGAEKMQALSMLIDSYRRFLSVHYGEFTNQKEKTKHFLEDIFRQRPIAAIRDMPGINETLEALELSGLRKDIYIYEHEMDNYPDYPVKRLMPVNFPDFSLASHHGKTKGPLALLTNSLSSSSSKKTALSFNKDGLFMFALATAKQNDDAFMNYIKLRYKSSEMHPFFSAESFLDKQQSNAPLWFEQLPIIIDIYYKMLLMDERTIDGGLMSTSNDSNFLGFDQLVTELAPEKSNR
;
A
#
# COMPACT_ATOMS: atom_id res chain seq x y z
N MET A 1 -37.37 -31.79 -28.03
CA MET A 1 -37.07 -31.82 -26.58
C MET A 1 -35.61 -31.58 -26.21
N LYS A 2 -34.62 -31.74 -27.12
CA LYS A 2 -33.18 -31.56 -26.81
C LYS A 2 -32.79 -30.14 -26.34
N ASN A 3 -33.43 -29.09 -26.86
CA ASN A 3 -33.08 -27.69 -26.51
C ASN A 3 -33.39 -27.30 -25.05
N LYS A 4 -34.35 -27.94 -24.38
CA LYS A 4 -34.66 -27.65 -22.96
C LYS A 4 -33.57 -28.13 -22.01
N LEU A 5 -32.89 -29.24 -22.35
CA LEU A 5 -31.81 -29.80 -21.54
C LEU A 5 -30.56 -28.89 -21.56
N TYR A 6 -30.21 -28.33 -22.72
CA TYR A 6 -29.09 -27.40 -22.86
C TYR A 6 -29.33 -26.07 -22.12
N ILE A 7 -30.57 -25.55 -22.14
CA ILE A 7 -30.94 -24.35 -21.38
C ILE A 7 -30.79 -24.59 -19.88
N TRP A 8 -31.26 -25.74 -19.38
CA TRP A 8 -31.11 -26.10 -17.96
C TRP A 8 -29.64 -26.29 -17.57
N PHE A 9 -28.85 -26.96 -18.39
CA PHE A 9 -27.42 -27.15 -18.15
C PHE A 9 -26.65 -25.82 -18.16
N PHE A 10 -26.98 -24.91 -19.08
CA PHE A 10 -26.41 -23.56 -19.14
C PHE A 10 -26.80 -22.72 -17.91
N LEU A 11 -28.06 -22.82 -17.46
CA LEU A 11 -28.52 -22.14 -16.25
C LEU A 11 -27.81 -22.67 -14.99
N LEU A 12 -27.58 -23.99 -14.92
CA LEU A 12 -26.90 -24.65 -13.80
C LEU A 12 -25.40 -24.29 -13.75
N LEU A 13 -24.76 -24.17 -14.92
CA LEU A 13 -23.38 -23.67 -15.05
C LEU A 13 -23.26 -22.18 -14.67
N LEU A 14 -24.23 -21.34 -15.05
CA LEU A 14 -24.28 -19.93 -14.66
C LEU A 14 -24.41 -19.77 -13.14
N LEU A 15 -25.30 -20.55 -12.50
CA LEU A 15 -25.46 -20.54 -11.06
C LEU A 15 -24.21 -21.05 -10.33
N ALA A 16 -23.55 -22.08 -10.84
CA ALA A 16 -22.30 -22.60 -10.27
C ALA A 16 -21.11 -21.62 -10.40
N SER A 17 -21.12 -20.72 -11.39
CA SER A 17 -20.02 -19.78 -11.64
C SER A 17 -20.08 -18.53 -10.76
N CYS A 18 -21.23 -18.21 -10.17
CA CYS A 18 -21.40 -17.05 -9.29
C CYS A 18 -21.17 -17.35 -7.80
N THR A 19 -21.23 -18.62 -7.37
CA THR A 19 -21.16 -18.98 -5.94
C THR A 19 -19.77 -18.88 -5.36
N SER A 20 -18.71 -19.19 -6.13
CA SER A 20 -17.33 -19.20 -5.60
C SER A 20 -16.89 -17.83 -5.10
N ARG A 21 -17.10 -16.78 -5.88
CA ARG A 21 -16.67 -15.41 -5.53
C ARG A 21 -17.40 -14.85 -4.31
N GLN A 22 -18.69 -15.14 -4.22
CA GLN A 22 -19.50 -14.73 -3.08
C GLN A 22 -19.02 -15.46 -1.81
N LEU A 23 -18.75 -16.76 -1.92
CA LEU A 23 -18.21 -17.57 -0.83
C LEU A 23 -16.83 -17.07 -0.38
N GLU A 24 -15.94 -16.69 -1.30
CA GLU A 24 -14.63 -16.10 -0.95
C GLU A 24 -14.80 -14.83 -0.11
N LYS A 25 -15.69 -13.91 -0.55
CA LYS A 25 -15.95 -12.66 0.16
C LYS A 25 -16.58 -12.91 1.53
N GLU A 26 -17.53 -13.83 1.62
CA GLU A 26 -18.17 -14.23 2.87
C GLU A 26 -17.16 -14.85 3.84
N THR A 27 -16.30 -15.74 3.35
CA THR A 27 -15.21 -16.34 4.13
C THR A 27 -14.26 -15.28 4.66
N PHE A 28 -13.79 -14.37 3.79
CA PHE A 28 -12.92 -13.27 4.19
C PHE A 28 -13.60 -12.37 5.25
N SER A 29 -14.87 -12.05 5.04
CA SER A 29 -15.62 -11.16 5.95
C SER A 29 -15.87 -11.82 7.31
N ALA A 30 -16.12 -13.13 7.33
CA ALA A 30 -16.32 -13.90 8.54
C ALA A 30 -15.04 -13.99 9.37
N GLU A 31 -13.90 -14.27 8.72
CA GLU A 31 -12.59 -14.35 9.39
C GLU A 31 -12.12 -12.98 9.89
N LEU A 32 -12.29 -11.92 9.10
CA LEU A 32 -11.84 -10.58 9.49
C LEU A 32 -12.74 -9.97 10.58
N GLY A 33 -14.03 -10.29 10.58
CA GLY A 33 -15.00 -9.75 11.52
C GLY A 33 -15.62 -8.42 11.08
N ALA A 34 -16.83 -8.14 11.58
CA ALA A 34 -17.68 -7.05 11.08
C ALA A 34 -17.05 -5.65 11.24
N GLU A 35 -16.48 -5.34 12.39
CA GLU A 35 -15.88 -4.03 12.68
C GLU A 35 -14.69 -3.73 11.76
N LYS A 36 -13.81 -4.71 11.57
CA LYS A 36 -12.66 -4.59 10.67
C LYS A 36 -13.08 -4.56 9.21
N MET A 37 -14.10 -5.32 8.82
CA MET A 37 -14.70 -5.23 7.49
C MET A 37 -15.29 -3.84 7.20
N GLN A 38 -15.91 -3.21 8.18
CA GLN A 38 -16.41 -1.84 8.05
C GLN A 38 -15.27 -0.85 7.84
N ALA A 39 -14.20 -0.92 8.65
CA ALA A 39 -13.02 -0.07 8.48
C ALA A 39 -12.35 -0.29 7.10
N LEU A 40 -12.25 -1.54 6.64
CA LEU A 40 -11.75 -1.86 5.31
C LEU A 40 -12.64 -1.27 4.20
N SER A 41 -13.95 -1.32 4.36
CA SER A 41 -14.87 -0.70 3.40
C SER A 41 -14.66 0.81 3.30
N MET A 42 -14.46 1.49 4.43
CA MET A 42 -14.14 2.92 4.45
C MET A 42 -12.85 3.23 3.69
N LEU A 43 -11.81 2.38 3.84
CA LEU A 43 -10.56 2.50 3.07
C LEU A 43 -10.75 2.25 1.56
N ILE A 44 -11.56 1.28 1.19
CA ILE A 44 -11.87 1.02 -0.22
C ILE A 44 -12.64 2.20 -0.82
N ASP A 45 -13.59 2.77 -0.08
CA ASP A 45 -14.40 3.89 -0.55
C ASP A 45 -13.59 5.20 -0.59
N SER A 46 -12.64 5.41 0.32
CA SER A 46 -11.70 6.53 0.23
C SER A 46 -10.81 6.43 -1.01
N TYR A 47 -10.30 5.23 -1.34
CA TYR A 47 -9.56 4.98 -2.57
C TYR A 47 -10.39 5.29 -3.83
N ARG A 48 -11.65 4.83 -3.88
CA ARG A 48 -12.55 5.12 -5.02
C ARG A 48 -12.84 6.61 -5.17
N ARG A 49 -13.02 7.33 -4.06
CA ARG A 49 -13.20 8.78 -4.06
C ARG A 49 -11.95 9.49 -4.57
N PHE A 50 -10.78 9.12 -4.07
CA PHE A 50 -9.49 9.63 -4.54
C PHE A 50 -9.35 9.45 -6.06
N LEU A 51 -9.59 8.25 -6.57
CA LEU A 51 -9.55 8.00 -8.01
C LEU A 51 -10.57 8.83 -8.79
N SER A 52 -11.75 9.04 -8.24
CA SER A 52 -12.79 9.82 -8.92
C SER A 52 -12.46 11.30 -9.00
N VAL A 53 -11.75 11.85 -8.00
CA VAL A 53 -11.33 13.25 -7.96
C VAL A 53 -10.11 13.49 -8.85
N HIS A 54 -9.09 12.64 -8.77
CA HIS A 54 -7.79 12.88 -9.42
C HIS A 54 -7.66 12.26 -10.81
N TYR A 55 -8.53 11.32 -11.16
CA TYR A 55 -8.53 10.60 -12.44
C TYR A 55 -9.95 10.62 -13.05
N GLY A 56 -10.68 11.73 -12.86
CA GLY A 56 -12.08 11.89 -13.24
C GLY A 56 -12.33 11.91 -14.76
N GLU A 57 -11.29 12.21 -15.55
CA GLU A 57 -11.28 12.20 -17.01
C GLU A 57 -11.43 10.79 -17.61
N PHE A 58 -11.09 9.75 -16.84
CA PHE A 58 -11.24 8.37 -17.27
C PHE A 58 -12.62 7.83 -16.90
N THR A 59 -13.24 7.13 -17.85
CA THR A 59 -14.65 6.71 -17.70
C THR A 59 -14.82 5.50 -16.79
N ASN A 60 -13.86 4.58 -16.81
CA ASN A 60 -13.96 3.32 -16.07
C ASN A 60 -12.91 3.24 -14.94
N GLN A 61 -13.27 2.53 -13.87
CA GLN A 61 -12.43 2.38 -12.69
C GLN A 61 -11.06 1.74 -13.02
N LYS A 62 -11.01 0.87 -14.02
CA LYS A 62 -9.79 0.18 -14.45
C LYS A 62 -8.75 1.17 -14.98
N GLU A 63 -9.16 2.08 -15.85
CA GLU A 63 -8.31 3.15 -16.39
C GLU A 63 -7.83 4.08 -15.29
N LYS A 64 -8.73 4.48 -14.38
CA LYS A 64 -8.36 5.29 -13.21
C LYS A 64 -7.27 4.63 -12.38
N THR A 65 -7.46 3.35 -12.03
CA THR A 65 -6.46 2.57 -11.30
C THR A 65 -5.17 2.43 -12.10
N LYS A 66 -5.24 2.18 -13.41
CA LYS A 66 -4.05 2.05 -14.26
C LYS A 66 -3.23 3.35 -14.26
N HIS A 67 -3.87 4.50 -14.47
CA HIS A 67 -3.17 5.79 -14.49
C HIS A 67 -2.62 6.16 -13.11
N PHE A 68 -3.34 5.85 -12.04
CA PHE A 68 -2.79 5.95 -10.69
C PHE A 68 -1.53 5.11 -10.52
N LEU A 69 -1.54 3.84 -10.93
CA LEU A 69 -0.35 2.98 -10.87
C LEU A 69 0.79 3.49 -11.76
N GLU A 70 0.49 4.03 -12.94
CA GLU A 70 1.49 4.65 -13.82
C GLU A 70 2.15 5.87 -13.16
N ASP A 71 1.39 6.70 -12.44
CA ASP A 71 1.94 7.85 -11.71
C ASP A 71 2.84 7.42 -10.56
N ILE A 72 2.44 6.38 -9.81
CA ILE A 72 3.27 5.77 -8.76
C ILE A 72 4.57 5.21 -9.33
N PHE A 73 4.46 4.44 -10.41
CA PHE A 73 5.61 3.85 -11.08
C PHE A 73 6.54 4.92 -11.65
N ARG A 74 6.00 6.02 -12.18
CA ARG A 74 6.80 7.16 -12.66
C ARG A 74 7.29 8.09 -11.55
N GLN A 75 7.00 7.77 -10.28
CA GLN A 75 7.32 8.58 -9.10
C GLN A 75 6.85 10.03 -9.26
N ARG A 76 5.69 10.22 -9.90
CA ARG A 76 5.10 11.55 -10.04
C ARG A 76 4.62 12.01 -8.65
N PRO A 77 4.71 13.32 -8.34
CA PRO A 77 4.18 13.83 -7.08
C PRO A 77 2.69 13.53 -6.97
N ILE A 78 2.30 12.85 -5.89
CA ILE A 78 0.89 12.64 -5.52
C ILE A 78 0.64 13.39 -4.22
N ALA A 79 0.90 14.70 -4.25
CA ALA A 79 0.52 15.59 -3.17
C ALA A 79 -1.03 15.60 -3.09
N ALA A 80 -1.58 15.56 -1.88
CA ALA A 80 -3.01 15.58 -1.55
C ALA A 80 -3.75 14.25 -1.35
N ILE A 81 -3.09 13.07 -1.29
CA ILE A 81 -3.82 11.86 -0.84
C ILE A 81 -4.37 12.07 0.59
N ARG A 82 -3.55 12.64 1.49
CA ARG A 82 -3.93 12.89 2.89
C ARG A 82 -4.95 14.02 3.06
N ASP A 83 -5.01 14.95 2.11
CA ASP A 83 -5.94 16.09 2.15
C ASP A 83 -7.35 15.72 1.66
N MET A 84 -7.56 14.49 1.18
CA MET A 84 -8.87 14.04 0.73
C MET A 84 -9.90 14.05 1.88
N PRO A 85 -11.11 14.58 1.65
CA PRO A 85 -12.15 14.59 2.68
C PRO A 85 -12.51 13.17 3.17
N GLY A 86 -12.51 12.96 4.48
CA GLY A 86 -12.86 11.67 5.08
C GLY A 86 -11.67 10.74 5.34
N ILE A 87 -10.43 11.15 5.06
CA ILE A 87 -9.24 10.31 5.29
C ILE A 87 -8.95 10.12 6.77
N ASN A 88 -9.05 11.18 7.58
CA ASN A 88 -8.77 11.07 9.02
C ASN A 88 -9.75 10.10 9.70
N GLU A 89 -11.03 10.17 9.35
CA GLU A 89 -12.07 9.28 9.84
C GLU A 89 -11.84 7.83 9.38
N THR A 90 -11.30 7.65 8.17
CA THR A 90 -10.92 6.33 7.66
C THR A 90 -9.72 5.75 8.43
N LEU A 91 -8.69 6.56 8.67
CA LEU A 91 -7.50 6.16 9.44
C LEU A 91 -7.85 5.87 10.91
N GLU A 92 -8.71 6.68 11.51
CA GLU A 92 -9.23 6.47 12.86
C GLU A 92 -10.03 5.17 12.94
N ALA A 93 -10.92 4.89 11.97
CA ALA A 93 -11.67 3.64 11.92
C ALA A 93 -10.74 2.41 11.81
N LEU A 94 -9.66 2.50 11.04
CA LEU A 94 -8.66 1.44 10.93
C LEU A 94 -7.90 1.21 12.23
N GLU A 95 -7.59 2.28 12.99
CA GLU A 95 -6.93 2.18 14.29
C GLU A 95 -7.88 1.59 15.34
N LEU A 96 -9.09 2.13 15.47
CA LEU A 96 -10.08 1.71 16.46
C LEU A 96 -10.53 0.26 16.27
N SER A 97 -10.68 -0.19 15.01
CA SER A 97 -11.04 -1.60 14.73
C SER A 97 -9.87 -2.57 14.93
N GLY A 98 -8.65 -2.06 15.15
CA GLY A 98 -7.42 -2.84 15.16
C GLY A 98 -6.96 -3.34 13.78
N LEU A 99 -7.67 -3.00 12.69
CA LEU A 99 -7.32 -3.46 11.35
C LEU A 99 -5.97 -2.90 10.88
N ARG A 100 -5.63 -1.68 11.31
CA ARG A 100 -4.29 -1.10 11.07
C ARG A 100 -3.23 -2.07 11.56
N LYS A 101 -3.34 -2.57 12.80
CA LYS A 101 -2.44 -3.51 13.47
C LYS A 101 -2.38 -4.88 12.79
N ASP A 102 -3.50 -5.33 12.21
CA ASP A 102 -3.59 -6.57 11.45
C ASP A 102 -2.90 -6.50 10.06
N ILE A 103 -2.72 -5.30 9.51
CA ILE A 103 -2.09 -5.07 8.19
C ILE A 103 -0.65 -4.57 8.36
N TYR A 104 -0.46 -3.56 9.20
CA TYR A 104 0.79 -2.88 9.48
C TYR A 104 0.97 -2.69 10.99
N ILE A 105 2.06 -3.21 11.54
CA ILE A 105 2.31 -3.23 12.98
C ILE A 105 3.56 -2.42 13.31
N TYR A 106 3.51 -1.66 14.41
CA TYR A 106 4.70 -1.00 14.92
C TYR A 106 5.59 -2.02 15.63
N GLU A 107 6.91 -1.85 15.54
CA GLU A 107 7.88 -2.77 16.17
C GLU A 107 7.58 -3.06 17.65
N HIS A 108 7.16 -2.04 18.42
CA HIS A 108 6.86 -2.18 19.85
C HIS A 108 5.53 -2.89 20.15
N GLU A 109 4.66 -3.07 19.15
CA GLU A 109 3.39 -3.79 19.28
C GLU A 109 3.56 -5.29 18.97
N MET A 110 4.65 -5.67 18.30
CA MET A 110 4.83 -7.01 17.73
C MET A 110 4.84 -8.12 18.79
N ASP A 111 5.53 -7.89 19.92
CA ASP A 111 5.66 -8.90 20.99
C ASP A 111 4.32 -9.25 21.67
N ASN A 112 3.32 -8.38 21.58
CA ASN A 112 2.01 -8.56 22.22
C ASN A 112 0.89 -8.87 21.22
N TYR A 113 1.22 -9.09 19.95
CA TYR A 113 0.23 -9.30 18.90
C TYR A 113 0.00 -10.80 18.65
N PRO A 114 -1.25 -11.26 18.43
CA PRO A 114 -1.54 -12.67 18.16
C PRO A 114 -0.85 -13.18 16.90
N ASP A 115 -0.21 -14.35 16.99
CA ASP A 115 0.41 -15.02 15.84
C ASP A 115 -0.65 -15.84 15.07
N TYR A 116 -1.07 -15.34 13.90
CA TYR A 116 -1.97 -16.09 13.03
C TYR A 116 -1.16 -17.02 12.11
N PRO A 117 -1.57 -18.29 11.94
CA PRO A 117 -0.75 -19.31 11.26
C PRO A 117 -0.80 -19.21 9.72
N VAL A 118 -0.59 -18.02 9.15
CA VAL A 118 -0.67 -17.73 7.71
C VAL A 118 0.23 -18.69 6.90
N LYS A 119 1.43 -18.97 7.40
CA LYS A 119 2.39 -19.89 6.75
C LYS A 119 1.83 -21.30 6.51
N ARG A 120 0.92 -21.79 7.36
CA ARG A 120 0.33 -23.14 7.23
C ARG A 120 -0.69 -23.23 6.10
N LEU A 121 -1.22 -22.10 5.65
CA LEU A 121 -2.18 -22.02 4.55
C LEU A 121 -1.48 -21.94 3.17
N MET A 122 -0.16 -21.80 3.14
CA MET A 122 0.59 -21.70 1.89
C MET A 122 0.92 -23.08 1.29
N PRO A 123 0.82 -23.24 -0.04
CA PRO A 123 1.26 -24.46 -0.74
C PRO A 123 2.73 -24.82 -0.46
N VAL A 124 3.00 -26.10 -0.21
CA VAL A 124 4.30 -26.65 0.22
C VAL A 124 5.42 -26.52 -0.83
N ASN A 125 5.08 -26.56 -2.12
CA ASN A 125 6.05 -26.68 -3.22
C ASN A 125 6.35 -25.36 -3.94
N PHE A 126 6.76 -24.32 -3.22
CA PHE A 126 7.11 -23.04 -3.85
C PHE A 126 8.64 -22.85 -3.91
N PRO A 127 9.22 -22.50 -5.07
CA PRO A 127 10.64 -22.21 -5.16
C PRO A 127 11.01 -21.02 -4.24
N ASP A 128 12.16 -21.12 -3.61
CA ASP A 128 12.70 -20.01 -2.83
C ASP A 128 13.14 -18.88 -3.75
N PHE A 129 12.21 -17.98 -4.07
CA PHE A 129 12.55 -16.62 -4.49
C PHE A 129 13.09 -15.85 -3.27
N SER A 130 14.29 -16.22 -2.84
CA SER A 130 15.12 -15.32 -2.07
C SER A 130 15.54 -14.22 -3.03
N LEU A 131 14.81 -13.10 -3.03
CA LEU A 131 15.38 -11.83 -3.45
C LEU A 131 16.46 -11.51 -2.43
N ALA A 132 17.65 -12.05 -2.67
CA ALA A 132 18.78 -11.97 -1.77
C ALA A 132 19.00 -10.51 -1.40
N SER A 133 18.72 -10.19 -0.14
CA SER A 133 19.30 -9.03 0.52
C SER A 133 20.82 -9.21 0.45
N HIS A 134 21.47 -8.58 -0.52
CA HIS A 134 22.88 -8.26 -0.44
C HIS A 134 23.08 -7.19 0.65
N HIS A 135 22.85 -7.57 1.91
CA HIS A 135 23.55 -6.96 3.03
C HIS A 135 24.81 -7.79 3.23
N GLY A 136 25.85 -7.36 2.49
CA GLY A 136 27.20 -7.81 2.70
C GLY A 136 27.57 -7.66 4.17
N LYS A 137 27.69 -8.80 4.86
CA LYS A 137 28.41 -8.90 6.12
C LYS A 137 29.89 -8.67 5.84
N THR A 138 30.30 -7.41 5.74
CA THR A 138 31.71 -7.05 5.98
C THR A 138 31.90 -6.97 7.49
N LYS A 139 32.33 -8.10 8.07
CA LYS A 139 32.98 -8.11 9.38
C LYS A 139 34.32 -7.39 9.23
N GLY A 140 34.36 -6.11 9.62
CA GLY A 140 35.59 -5.36 9.85
C GLY A 140 35.64 -4.88 11.30
N PRO A 141 36.76 -5.02 12.02
CA PRO A 141 36.88 -4.54 13.39
C PRO A 141 37.38 -3.09 13.36
N LEU A 142 36.46 -2.12 13.36
CA LEU A 142 36.78 -0.73 13.72
C LEU A 142 35.64 -0.16 14.55
N ALA A 143 35.69 -0.43 15.85
CA ALA A 143 35.06 0.42 16.84
C ALA A 143 36.14 1.40 17.33
N LEU A 144 35.95 2.71 17.14
CA LEU A 144 35.85 3.65 18.25
C LEU A 144 35.62 5.09 17.75
N LEU A 145 34.83 5.81 18.56
CA LEU A 145 34.63 7.26 18.63
C LEU A 145 33.63 7.86 17.63
N THR A 146 32.41 8.09 18.11
CA THR A 146 31.87 9.46 18.18
C THR A 146 30.83 9.56 19.30
N ASN A 147 30.77 10.78 19.84
CA ASN A 147 30.24 11.12 21.15
C ASN A 147 28.72 11.01 21.25
N SER A 148 28.29 10.65 22.46
CA SER A 148 26.93 10.85 22.96
C SER A 148 26.61 12.34 23.01
N LEU A 149 25.82 12.83 22.07
CA LEU A 149 24.94 13.97 22.29
C LEU A 149 23.51 13.45 22.40
N SER A 150 23.01 13.52 23.62
CA SER A 150 21.61 13.35 23.99
C SER A 150 20.72 14.25 23.14
N SER A 151 20.12 13.68 22.10
CA SER A 151 18.86 14.18 21.55
C SER A 151 17.76 13.26 22.07
N SER A 152 16.79 13.87 22.74
CA SER A 152 15.59 13.24 23.25
C SER A 152 14.92 12.41 22.15
N SER A 153 14.85 11.11 22.38
CA SER A 153 14.28 10.09 21.52
C SER A 153 12.79 10.35 21.26
N SER A 154 12.44 10.89 20.10
CA SER A 154 11.26 10.38 19.42
C SER A 154 11.70 9.10 18.70
N LYS A 155 11.56 7.95 19.36
CA LYS A 155 11.66 6.66 18.66
C LYS A 155 10.56 6.69 17.60
N LYS A 156 10.91 7.06 16.36
CA LYS A 156 10.09 6.74 15.19
C LYS A 156 9.99 5.21 15.18
N THR A 157 8.92 4.67 15.74
CA THR A 157 8.65 3.24 15.69
C THR A 157 8.36 2.92 14.24
N ALA A 158 9.28 2.21 13.59
CA ALA A 158 9.10 1.81 12.22
C ALA A 158 7.81 0.99 12.12
N LEU A 159 6.97 1.34 11.15
CA LEU A 159 5.76 0.60 10.84
C LEU A 159 6.15 -0.46 9.80
N SER A 160 5.81 -1.71 10.06
CA SER A 160 6.14 -2.82 9.17
C SER A 160 4.92 -3.63 8.81
N PHE A 161 4.96 -4.34 7.68
CA PHE A 161 3.84 -5.20 7.29
C PHE A 161 3.67 -6.38 8.27
N ASN A 162 2.46 -6.57 8.78
CA ASN A 162 2.13 -7.68 9.67
C ASN A 162 1.79 -8.94 8.86
N LYS A 163 2.84 -9.64 8.41
CA LYS A 163 2.71 -10.87 7.61
C LYS A 163 1.99 -12.02 8.34
N ASP A 164 1.98 -11.99 9.68
CA ASP A 164 1.33 -12.96 10.56
C ASP A 164 0.03 -12.37 11.17
N GLY A 165 -0.49 -11.27 10.59
CA GLY A 165 -1.69 -10.59 11.03
C GLY A 165 -3.00 -11.22 10.54
N LEU A 166 -4.11 -10.89 11.22
CA LEU A 166 -5.44 -11.43 10.89
C LEU A 166 -5.85 -11.13 9.45
N PHE A 167 -5.48 -9.96 8.91
CA PHE A 167 -5.81 -9.60 7.53
C PHE A 167 -5.22 -10.60 6.54
N MET A 168 -3.94 -10.96 6.70
CA MET A 168 -3.26 -11.93 5.84
C MET A 168 -3.82 -13.33 6.02
N PHE A 169 -4.17 -13.69 7.25
CA PHE A 169 -4.83 -14.96 7.53
C PHE A 169 -6.20 -15.07 6.83
N ALA A 170 -7.07 -14.08 7.02
CA ALA A 170 -8.39 -14.02 6.39
C ALA A 170 -8.28 -14.08 4.86
N LEU A 171 -7.31 -13.36 4.29
CA LEU A 171 -7.05 -13.35 2.86
C LEU A 171 -6.59 -14.72 2.34
N ALA A 172 -5.66 -15.38 3.05
CA ALA A 172 -5.18 -16.72 2.70
C ALA A 172 -6.27 -17.78 2.82
N THR A 173 -7.09 -17.73 3.85
CA THR A 173 -8.23 -18.65 4.03
C THR A 173 -9.25 -18.51 2.90
N ALA A 174 -9.61 -17.26 2.56
CA ALA A 174 -10.57 -17.00 1.49
C ALA A 174 -10.06 -17.43 0.10
N LYS A 175 -8.75 -17.33 -0.14
CA LYS A 175 -8.12 -17.58 -1.45
C LYS A 175 -7.33 -18.88 -1.55
N GLN A 176 -7.51 -19.80 -0.61
CA GLN A 176 -6.73 -21.05 -0.53
C GLN A 176 -6.74 -21.90 -1.82
N ASN A 177 -7.79 -21.78 -2.64
CA ASN A 177 -7.96 -22.54 -3.89
C ASN A 177 -7.55 -21.74 -5.15
N ASP A 178 -7.05 -20.51 -4.99
CA ASP A 178 -6.65 -19.62 -6.08
C ASP A 178 -5.11 -19.55 -6.13
N ASP A 179 -4.49 -20.44 -6.92
CA ASP A 179 -3.03 -20.54 -7.01
C ASP A 179 -2.34 -19.23 -7.39
N ALA A 180 -2.97 -18.45 -8.28
CA ALA A 180 -2.44 -17.17 -8.73
C ALA A 180 -2.44 -16.16 -7.57
N PHE A 181 -3.52 -16.10 -6.80
CA PHE A 181 -3.62 -15.21 -5.65
C PHE A 181 -2.74 -15.67 -4.48
N MET A 182 -2.60 -16.98 -4.27
CA MET A 182 -1.69 -17.53 -3.26
C MET A 182 -0.22 -17.20 -3.56
N ASN A 183 0.16 -16.99 -4.82
CA ASN A 183 1.49 -16.49 -5.16
C ASN A 183 1.72 -15.05 -4.69
N TYR A 184 0.69 -14.18 -4.75
CA TYR A 184 0.76 -12.84 -4.17
C TYR A 184 0.96 -12.92 -2.65
N ILE A 185 0.16 -13.71 -1.95
CA ILE A 185 0.26 -13.90 -0.49
C ILE A 185 1.66 -14.37 -0.08
N LYS A 186 2.22 -15.35 -0.81
CA LYS A 186 3.58 -15.85 -0.57
C LYS A 186 4.64 -14.77 -0.76
N LEU A 187 4.58 -14.02 -1.87
CA LEU A 187 5.52 -12.93 -2.14
C LEU A 187 5.48 -11.92 -1.00
N ARG A 188 4.27 -11.53 -0.58
CA ARG A 188 4.10 -10.55 0.48
C ARG A 188 4.57 -11.06 1.84
N TYR A 189 4.37 -12.35 2.13
CA TYR A 189 4.87 -12.97 3.36
C TYR A 189 6.40 -13.01 3.43
N LYS A 190 7.08 -13.18 2.28
CA LYS A 190 8.54 -13.16 2.19
C LYS A 190 9.12 -11.74 2.19
N SER A 191 8.38 -10.76 1.67
CA SER A 191 8.79 -9.35 1.59
C SER A 191 8.12 -8.53 2.69
N SER A 192 8.82 -8.28 3.80
CA SER A 192 8.31 -7.43 4.89
C SER A 192 8.08 -5.99 4.42
N GLU A 193 9.05 -5.42 3.70
CA GLU A 193 9.00 -4.05 3.21
C GLU A 193 9.05 -3.99 1.69
N MET A 194 7.89 -3.81 1.06
CA MET A 194 7.79 -3.47 -0.36
C MET A 194 7.47 -1.99 -0.51
N HIS A 195 8.30 -1.23 -1.23
CA HIS A 195 7.99 0.15 -1.57
C HIS A 195 6.83 0.20 -2.58
N PRO A 196 5.87 1.15 -2.49
CA PRO A 196 4.72 1.23 -3.40
C PRO A 196 5.09 1.20 -4.90
N PHE A 197 6.25 1.77 -5.26
CA PHE A 197 6.83 1.69 -6.61
C PHE A 197 6.98 0.25 -7.14
N PHE A 198 7.60 -0.64 -6.36
CA PHE A 198 7.81 -2.04 -6.77
C PHE A 198 6.49 -2.81 -6.85
N SER A 199 5.53 -2.46 -6.00
CA SER A 199 4.18 -3.02 -6.08
C SER A 199 3.50 -2.59 -7.38
N ALA A 200 3.58 -1.30 -7.75
CA ALA A 200 2.91 -0.76 -8.93
C ALA A 200 3.38 -1.40 -10.25
N GLU A 201 4.70 -1.59 -10.42
CA GLU A 201 5.28 -2.28 -11.58
C GLU A 201 4.63 -3.66 -11.79
N SER A 202 4.56 -4.45 -10.72
CA SER A 202 4.01 -5.81 -10.77
C SER A 202 2.53 -5.88 -11.15
N PHE A 203 1.76 -4.81 -10.89
CA PHE A 203 0.34 -4.72 -11.25
C PHE A 203 0.13 -4.20 -12.67
N LEU A 204 0.97 -3.28 -13.14
CA LEU A 204 0.90 -2.75 -14.51
C LEU A 204 1.12 -3.85 -15.55
N ASP A 205 2.07 -4.75 -15.31
CA ASP A 205 2.35 -5.88 -16.20
C ASP A 205 1.18 -6.88 -16.31
N LYS A 206 0.32 -6.95 -15.29
CA LYS A 206 -0.76 -7.94 -15.19
C LYS A 206 -2.15 -7.43 -15.62
N GLN A 207 -2.35 -6.11 -15.75
CA GLN A 207 -3.69 -5.52 -15.95
C GLN A 207 -4.28 -5.58 -17.38
N GLN A 208 -3.75 -6.40 -18.30
CA GLN A 208 -4.05 -6.25 -19.72
C GLN A 208 -5.48 -6.60 -20.19
N SER A 209 -6.36 -7.27 -19.43
CA SER A 209 -7.65 -7.72 -20.02
C SER A 209 -8.96 -7.44 -19.26
N ASN A 210 -9.01 -7.33 -17.92
CA ASN A 210 -10.29 -7.11 -17.20
C ASN A 210 -10.18 -6.09 -16.05
N ALA A 211 -11.31 -5.51 -15.62
CA ALA A 211 -11.35 -4.67 -14.42
C ALA A 211 -11.09 -5.56 -13.19
N PRO A 212 -10.22 -5.14 -12.26
CA PRO A 212 -9.85 -5.99 -11.14
C PRO A 212 -11.06 -6.28 -10.26
N LEU A 213 -11.29 -7.56 -9.97
CA LEU A 213 -12.31 -8.02 -9.02
C LEU A 213 -12.06 -7.43 -7.63
N TRP A 214 -13.06 -7.48 -6.74
CA TRP A 214 -12.95 -6.93 -5.39
C TRP A 214 -11.68 -7.38 -4.64
N PHE A 215 -11.33 -8.67 -4.70
CA PHE A 215 -10.10 -9.20 -4.13
C PHE A 215 -8.82 -8.76 -4.86
N GLU A 216 -8.87 -8.54 -6.16
CA GLU A 216 -7.72 -8.11 -6.97
C GLU A 216 -7.38 -6.63 -6.74
N GLN A 217 -8.33 -5.85 -6.21
CA GLN A 217 -8.11 -4.47 -5.82
C GLN A 217 -7.43 -4.34 -4.45
N LEU A 218 -7.64 -5.31 -3.54
CA LEU A 218 -7.09 -5.24 -2.18
C LEU A 218 -5.57 -5.07 -2.15
N PRO A 219 -4.76 -5.81 -2.94
CA PRO A 219 -3.31 -5.60 -2.98
C PRO A 219 -2.91 -4.16 -3.36
N ILE A 220 -3.59 -3.55 -4.33
CA ILE A 220 -3.33 -2.16 -4.73
C ILE A 220 -3.71 -1.20 -3.60
N ILE A 221 -4.87 -1.42 -2.97
CA ILE A 221 -5.36 -0.55 -1.91
C ILE A 221 -4.45 -0.65 -0.67
N ILE A 222 -4.02 -1.85 -0.29
CA ILE A 222 -3.21 -2.07 0.90
C ILE A 222 -1.74 -1.70 0.67
N ASP A 223 -1.10 -2.28 -0.35
CA ASP A 223 0.36 -2.17 -0.51
C ASP A 223 0.80 -0.83 -1.12
N ILE A 224 -0.10 -0.13 -1.80
CA ILE A 224 0.18 1.17 -2.43
C ILE A 224 -0.59 2.27 -1.71
N TYR A 225 -1.90 2.33 -1.87
CA TYR A 225 -2.69 3.49 -1.42
C TYR A 225 -2.62 3.69 0.11
N TYR A 226 -2.88 2.64 0.88
CA TYR A 226 -2.83 2.70 2.33
C TYR A 226 -1.41 2.89 2.84
N LYS A 227 -0.42 2.20 2.26
CA LYS A 227 0.98 2.42 2.59
C LYS A 227 1.38 3.89 2.41
N MET A 228 0.99 4.53 1.31
CA MET A 228 1.23 5.95 1.08
C MET A 228 0.53 6.85 2.10
N LEU A 229 -0.71 6.51 2.50
CA LEU A 229 -1.41 7.22 3.58
C LEU A 229 -0.65 7.16 4.91
N LEU A 230 0.10 6.08 5.17
CA LEU A 230 0.88 5.91 6.40
C LEU A 230 2.29 6.51 6.33
N MET A 231 2.85 6.65 5.13
CA MET A 231 4.16 7.26 4.91
C MET A 231 4.12 8.77 5.19
N ASP A 232 5.20 9.30 5.74
CA ASP A 232 5.42 10.74 5.90
C ASP A 232 5.71 11.34 4.51
N GLU A 233 5.21 12.54 4.21
CA GLU A 233 5.39 13.19 2.90
C GLU A 233 6.87 13.31 2.52
N ARG A 234 7.74 13.51 3.51
CA ARG A 234 9.21 13.57 3.34
C ARG A 234 9.84 12.27 2.85
N THR A 235 9.20 11.13 3.08
CA THR A 235 9.67 9.82 2.59
C THR A 235 9.27 9.52 1.15
N ILE A 236 8.27 10.24 0.61
CA ILE A 236 7.80 10.06 -0.77
C ILE A 236 8.71 10.83 -1.73
N ASP A 237 9.17 12.02 -1.35
CA ASP A 237 10.09 12.84 -2.17
C ASP A 237 11.57 12.41 -2.05
N GLY A 238 11.94 11.66 -1.00
CA GLY A 238 13.31 11.31 -0.67
C GLY A 238 13.79 9.93 -1.15
N GLY A 239 12.94 9.13 -1.79
CA GLY A 239 13.15 7.70 -1.97
C GLY A 239 14.24 7.26 -2.96
N LEU A 240 14.69 8.12 -3.88
CA LEU A 240 15.80 7.81 -4.80
C LEU A 240 16.45 9.03 -5.49
N MET A 241 15.91 10.25 -5.32
CA MET A 241 16.42 11.48 -5.95
C MET A 241 16.29 12.71 -5.03
N SER A 242 16.51 12.57 -3.72
CA SER A 242 16.88 13.74 -2.91
C SER A 242 18.32 14.11 -3.25
N THR A 243 18.52 14.82 -4.36
CA THR A 243 19.69 15.68 -4.48
C THR A 243 19.50 16.76 -3.41
N SER A 244 20.24 16.57 -2.32
CA SER A 244 20.46 17.58 -1.30
C SER A 244 20.92 18.86 -1.99
N ASN A 245 20.01 19.81 -2.16
CA ASN A 245 20.38 21.18 -2.46
C ASN A 245 20.66 21.90 -1.14
N ASP A 246 21.60 21.34 -0.38
CA ASP A 246 22.34 22.06 0.65
C ASP A 246 23.55 22.68 -0.04
N SER A 247 23.35 23.85 -0.64
CA SER A 247 24.44 24.79 -0.82
C SER A 247 24.09 26.10 -0.14
N ASN A 248 24.64 26.24 1.07
CA ASN A 248 25.07 27.53 1.59
C ASN A 248 25.83 28.28 0.48
N PHE A 249 25.24 29.35 -0.06
CA PHE A 249 26.00 30.38 -0.75
C PHE A 249 25.71 31.73 -0.09
N LEU A 250 26.45 31.99 0.99
CA LEU A 250 26.67 33.34 1.48
C LEU A 250 27.59 34.06 0.50
N GLY A 251 27.08 35.17 -0.07
CA GLY A 251 27.82 36.37 -0.44
C GLY A 251 28.94 36.26 -1.47
N PHE A 252 28.80 36.97 -2.59
CA PHE A 252 29.57 38.18 -2.90
C PHE A 252 29.15 38.73 -4.28
N ASP A 253 29.05 40.06 -4.34
CA ASP A 253 28.98 40.92 -5.53
C ASP A 253 27.68 40.93 -6.36
N GLN A 254 27.13 42.06 -6.82
CA GLN A 254 27.38 43.49 -6.59
C GLN A 254 26.27 44.27 -7.34
N LEU A 255 25.91 45.43 -6.78
CA LEU A 255 25.60 46.68 -7.50
C LEU A 255 24.31 46.86 -8.32
N VAL A 256 23.78 48.07 -8.12
CA VAL A 256 22.84 48.86 -8.95
C VAL A 256 21.36 48.59 -8.71
N THR A 257 20.72 49.36 -7.83
CA THR A 257 19.86 50.51 -8.21
C THR A 257 19.10 50.99 -6.96
N GLU A 258 19.57 52.08 -6.35
CA GLU A 258 18.75 52.89 -5.45
C GLU A 258 19.09 54.35 -5.76
N LEU A 259 18.11 55.12 -6.26
CA LEU A 259 17.99 56.58 -6.10
C LEU A 259 16.70 57.07 -6.77
N ALA A 260 15.62 57.14 -5.99
CA ALA A 260 14.54 58.13 -5.98
C ALA A 260 13.43 57.59 -5.04
N PRO A 261 12.79 58.40 -4.17
CA PRO A 261 12.38 59.78 -4.44
C PRO A 261 12.59 60.77 -3.28
N GLU A 262 12.72 62.07 -3.59
CA GLU A 262 12.32 63.09 -2.62
C GLU A 262 11.55 64.22 -3.32
N LYS A 263 10.24 64.23 -3.08
CA LYS A 263 9.41 65.42 -3.19
C LYS A 263 9.48 66.12 -1.84
N SER A 264 9.91 67.38 -1.79
CA SER A 264 9.36 68.33 -0.84
C SER A 264 9.40 69.74 -1.40
N ASN A 265 8.27 70.42 -1.22
CA ASN A 265 7.96 71.77 -1.67
C ASN A 265 8.45 72.82 -0.65
N ARG A 266 8.70 74.02 -1.19
CA ARG A 266 8.91 75.34 -0.55
C ARG A 266 10.35 75.74 -0.26
#